data_AF-A0A2H3CEH1-F1
#
_entry.id   AF-A0A2H3CEH1-F1
#
_cell.length_a   1.000
_cell.length_b   1.000
_cell.length_c   1.000
_cell.angle_alpha   90.00
_cell.angle_beta   90.00
_cell.angle_gamma   90.00
#
_symmetry.space_group_name_H-M   'P 1'
#
loop_
_entity.id
_entity.type
_entity.pdbx_description
1 polymer ?
#
loop_
_entity_poly.entity_id
_entity_poly.type
_entity_poly.pdbx_seq_one_letter_code
_entity_poly.pdbx_strand_id
1 'polypeptide(L)'
;MVTVWTLRITATVVHGLAQIFTFFRLAYRSRKGRLWLDDACASIAMVCSLVWLVCYWIYTDVPGVGPFGQSELFRIRSYWVDSAMFLVVVWLSRMSLMFSFIRSSPPGIFSRRLPFFGSVLFLLMWASLLAQRIYLCHRDESWQDQSQPKCDNQTIKITVLACMFPLRSSIAMAEIHTPPQLNYSQT
;
A
#
# COMPACT_ATOMS: atom_id res chain seq x y z
N MET A 1 -18.61 -18.26 -12.58
CA MET A 1 -17.51 -18.71 -11.69
C MET A 1 -16.24 -18.03 -12.16
N VAL A 2 -15.55 -17.28 -11.30
CA VAL A 2 -14.28 -16.63 -11.67
C VAL A 2 -13.17 -17.67 -11.58
N THR A 3 -12.43 -17.88 -12.67
CA THR A 3 -11.31 -18.84 -12.70
C THR A 3 -10.01 -18.18 -12.23
N VAL A 4 -9.07 -18.98 -11.72
CA VAL A 4 -7.73 -18.49 -11.33
C VAL A 4 -7.00 -17.83 -12.51
N TRP A 5 -7.22 -18.33 -13.73
CA TRP A 5 -6.71 -17.75 -14.97
C TRP A 5 -7.23 -16.34 -15.22
N THR A 6 -8.53 -16.13 -15.07
CA THR A 6 -9.13 -14.80 -15.18
C THR A 6 -8.49 -13.83 -14.20
N LEU A 7 -8.33 -14.25 -12.93
CA LEU A 7 -7.70 -13.41 -11.90
C LEU A 7 -6.25 -13.07 -12.22
N ARG A 8 -5.46 -14.03 -12.69
CA ARG A 8 -4.05 -13.83 -13.09
C ARG A 8 -3.94 -12.81 -14.23
N ILE A 9 -4.75 -12.97 -15.28
CA ILE A 9 -4.75 -12.06 -16.44
C ILE A 9 -5.19 -10.66 -16.04
N THR A 10 -6.28 -10.53 -15.28
CA THR A 10 -6.76 -9.21 -14.83
C THR A 10 -5.73 -8.54 -13.93
N ALA A 11 -5.14 -9.27 -12.98
CA ALA A 11 -4.11 -8.73 -12.10
C ALA A 11 -2.89 -8.24 -12.87
N THR A 12 -2.36 -9.02 -13.83
CA THR A 12 -1.19 -8.62 -14.61
C THR A 12 -1.47 -7.43 -15.51
N VAL A 13 -2.62 -7.40 -16.20
CA VAL A 13 -2.97 -6.30 -17.10
C VAL A 13 -3.17 -5.01 -16.32
N VAL A 14 -3.95 -5.06 -15.23
CA VAL A 14 -4.22 -3.87 -14.41
C VAL A 14 -2.93 -3.36 -13.76
N HIS A 15 -2.11 -4.25 -13.19
CA HIS A 15 -0.83 -3.84 -12.60
C HIS A 15 0.15 -3.33 -13.67
N GLY A 16 0.22 -3.96 -14.84
CA GLY A 16 1.07 -3.52 -15.94
C GLY A 16 0.71 -2.12 -16.42
N LEU A 17 -0.58 -1.85 -16.64
CA LEU A 17 -1.06 -0.52 -17.00
C LEU A 17 -0.74 0.51 -15.91
N ALA A 18 -1.02 0.18 -14.64
CA ALA A 18 -0.72 1.06 -13.50
C ALA A 18 0.79 1.38 -13.41
N GLN A 19 1.65 0.39 -13.68
CA GLN A 19 3.10 0.54 -13.69
C GLN A 19 3.55 1.48 -14.82
N ILE A 20 3.00 1.32 -16.03
CA ILE A 20 3.31 2.19 -17.17
C ILE A 20 2.93 3.64 -16.87
N PHE A 21 1.72 3.88 -16.34
CA PHE A 21 1.27 5.22 -15.97
C PHE A 21 2.16 5.85 -14.89
N THR A 22 2.52 5.06 -13.87
CA THR A 22 3.36 5.54 -12.78
C THR A 22 4.78 5.84 -13.26
N PHE A 23 5.35 4.99 -14.12
CA PHE A 23 6.65 5.23 -14.74
C PHE A 23 6.63 6.48 -15.62
N PHE A 24 5.59 6.66 -16.45
CA PHE A 24 5.43 7.85 -17.29
C PHE A 24 5.34 9.12 -16.43
N ARG A 25 4.52 9.10 -15.38
CA ARG A 25 4.41 10.20 -14.40
C ARG A 25 5.76 10.53 -13.77
N LEU A 26 6.52 9.51 -13.36
CA LEU A 26 7.83 9.68 -12.73
C LEU A 26 8.86 10.22 -13.71
N ALA A 27 8.94 9.67 -14.93
CA ALA A 27 9.87 10.08 -15.97
C ALA A 27 9.60 11.53 -16.42
N TYR A 28 8.33 11.89 -16.62
CA TYR A 28 7.94 13.26 -16.96
C TYR A 28 8.38 14.27 -15.88
N ARG A 29 8.19 13.91 -14.60
CA ARG A 29 8.54 14.78 -13.48
C ARG A 29 10.05 14.82 -13.20
N SER A 30 10.74 13.69 -13.42
CA SER A 30 12.21 13.58 -13.37
C SER A 30 12.87 14.49 -14.40
N ARG A 31 12.36 14.49 -15.65
CA ARG A 31 12.84 15.39 -16.72
C ARG A 31 12.65 16.87 -16.40
N LYS A 32 11.67 17.22 -15.57
CA LYS A 32 11.45 18.59 -15.08
C LYS A 32 12.32 18.97 -13.87
N GLY A 33 13.21 18.09 -13.41
CA GLY A 33 14.21 18.38 -12.37
C GLY A 33 13.65 18.58 -10.96
N ARG A 34 12.41 18.17 -10.69
CA ARG A 34 11.76 18.32 -9.37
C ARG A 34 11.53 16.98 -8.68
N LEU A 35 12.59 16.20 -8.54
CA LEU A 35 12.56 14.94 -7.80
C LEU A 35 12.42 15.23 -6.30
N TRP A 36 11.31 14.78 -5.72
CA TRP A 36 11.04 14.90 -4.28
C TRP A 36 10.95 13.52 -3.62
N LEU A 37 10.92 13.50 -2.29
CA LEU A 37 10.73 12.29 -1.48
C LEU A 37 9.46 11.51 -1.88
N ASP A 38 8.44 12.21 -2.39
CA ASP A 38 7.25 11.65 -3.06
C ASP A 38 7.58 10.68 -4.20
N ASP A 39 8.51 11.09 -5.08
CA ASP A 39 8.91 10.30 -6.25
C ASP A 39 9.78 9.10 -5.84
N ALA A 40 10.57 9.22 -4.77
CA ALA A 40 11.31 8.09 -4.20
C ALA A 40 10.35 7.02 -3.62
N CYS A 41 9.32 7.45 -2.87
CA CYS A 41 8.29 6.53 -2.37
C CYS A 41 7.52 5.84 -3.51
N ALA A 42 7.18 6.57 -4.58
CA ALA A 42 6.53 6.00 -5.75
C ALA A 42 7.42 4.97 -6.47
N SER A 43 8.72 5.25 -6.59
CA SER A 43 9.69 4.32 -7.19
C SER A 43 9.86 3.04 -6.38
N ILE A 44 9.92 3.15 -5.05
CA ILE A 44 9.99 1.96 -4.17
C ILE A 44 8.69 1.17 -4.26
N ALA A 45 7.53 1.84 -4.27
CA ALA A 45 6.22 1.17 -4.41
C ALA A 45 6.11 0.40 -5.73
N MET A 46 6.66 0.94 -6.82
CA MET A 46 6.75 0.29 -8.12
C MET A 46 7.61 -0.99 -8.08
N VAL A 47 8.74 -0.98 -7.36
CA VAL A 47 9.57 -2.19 -7.23
C VAL A 47 8.84 -3.24 -6.38
N CYS A 48 8.26 -2.82 -5.25
CA CYS A 48 7.49 -3.71 -4.38
C CYS A 48 6.25 -4.29 -5.08
N SER A 49 5.59 -3.55 -5.98
CA SER A 49 4.44 -4.04 -6.75
C SER A 49 4.84 -5.11 -7.78
N LEU A 50 6.05 -5.03 -8.35
CA LEU A 50 6.58 -6.07 -9.23
C LEU A 50 6.89 -7.36 -8.45
N VAL A 51 7.53 -7.23 -7.28
CA VAL A 51 7.79 -8.38 -6.39
C VAL A 51 6.47 -9.01 -5.97
N TRP A 52 5.48 -8.19 -5.58
CA TRP A 52 4.13 -8.64 -5.26
C TRP A 52 3.52 -9.44 -6.42
N LEU A 53 3.57 -8.93 -7.65
CA LEU A 53 2.99 -9.61 -8.81
C LEU A 53 3.66 -10.98 -9.05
N VAL A 54 4.98 -11.07 -8.93
CA VAL A 54 5.70 -12.35 -9.06
C VAL A 54 5.27 -13.33 -7.96
N CYS A 55 5.22 -12.87 -6.71
CA CYS A 55 4.76 -13.70 -5.59
C CYS A 55 3.30 -14.13 -5.74
N TYR A 56 2.43 -13.28 -6.28
CA TYR A 56 1.04 -13.60 -6.57
C TYR A 56 0.91 -14.75 -7.57
N TRP A 57 1.73 -14.76 -8.63
CA TRP A 57 1.77 -15.85 -9.60
C TRP A 57 2.19 -17.17 -8.96
N ILE A 58 3.20 -17.14 -8.10
CA ILE A 58 3.69 -18.33 -7.37
C ILE A 58 2.67 -18.81 -6.34
N TYR A 59 2.05 -17.90 -5.59
CA TYR A 59 1.03 -18.20 -4.61
C TYR A 59 -0.19 -18.88 -5.23
N THR A 60 -0.61 -18.40 -6.41
CA THR A 60 -1.75 -18.96 -7.16
C THR A 60 -1.40 -20.23 -7.94
N ASP A 61 -0.15 -20.69 -7.87
CA ASP A 61 0.33 -21.89 -8.55
C ASP A 61 -0.06 -23.15 -7.75
N VAL A 62 -1.25 -23.67 -8.03
CA VAL A 62 -1.72 -24.96 -7.48
C VAL A 62 -1.53 -26.10 -8.50
N PRO A 63 -1.38 -27.35 -8.04
CA PRO A 63 -1.19 -28.49 -8.93
C PRO A 63 -2.31 -28.58 -9.98
N GLY A 64 -1.95 -28.55 -11.27
CA GLY A 64 -2.89 -28.65 -12.40
C GLY A 64 -3.38 -27.35 -13.02
N VAL A 65 -3.08 -26.17 -12.43
CA VAL A 65 -3.39 -24.86 -13.05
C VAL A 65 -2.15 -24.03 -13.35
N GLY A 66 -1.01 -24.44 -12.82
CA GLY A 66 0.23 -23.68 -12.78
C GLY A 66 1.34 -24.24 -13.67
N PRO A 67 2.13 -23.40 -14.37
CA PRO A 67 3.24 -23.90 -15.17
C PRO A 67 4.49 -24.23 -14.32
N PHE A 68 4.57 -23.78 -13.07
CA PHE A 68 5.81 -23.82 -12.29
C PHE A 68 5.91 -25.02 -11.36
N GLY A 69 4.81 -25.71 -11.04
CA GLY A 69 4.82 -26.97 -10.29
C GLY A 69 5.60 -26.91 -8.97
N GLN A 70 5.48 -25.80 -8.24
CA GLN A 70 6.34 -25.47 -7.11
C GLN A 70 5.96 -26.22 -5.82
N SER A 71 6.93 -26.42 -4.94
CA SER A 71 6.72 -27.06 -3.62
C SER A 71 5.81 -26.23 -2.71
N GLU A 72 5.06 -26.92 -1.83
CA GLU A 72 4.14 -26.35 -0.83
C GLU A 72 4.81 -25.24 0.02
N LEU A 73 6.06 -25.46 0.45
CA LEU A 73 6.84 -24.50 1.23
C LEU A 73 7.10 -23.19 0.47
N PHE A 74 7.31 -23.28 -0.84
CA PHE A 74 7.53 -22.10 -1.67
C PHE A 74 6.25 -21.28 -1.81
N ARG A 75 5.09 -21.94 -1.90
CA ARG A 75 3.77 -21.30 -1.95
C ARG A 75 3.44 -20.57 -0.65
N ILE A 76 3.71 -21.19 0.51
CA ILE A 76 3.53 -20.55 1.83
C ILE A 76 4.44 -19.33 1.95
N ARG A 77 5.71 -19.43 1.56
CA ARG A 77 6.64 -18.29 1.57
C ARG A 77 6.16 -17.16 0.66
N SER A 78 5.72 -17.48 -0.55
CA SER A 78 5.16 -16.49 -1.48
C SER A 78 3.90 -15.83 -0.95
N TYR A 79 3.04 -16.55 -0.23
CA TYR A 79 1.89 -15.96 0.46
C TYR A 79 2.30 -14.88 1.48
N TRP A 80 3.31 -15.16 2.31
CA TRP A 80 3.84 -14.20 3.28
C TRP A 80 4.43 -12.96 2.60
N VAL A 81 5.21 -13.15 1.54
CA VAL A 81 5.83 -12.06 0.79
C VAL A 81 4.79 -11.25 0.04
N ASP A 82 3.84 -11.89 -0.64
CA ASP A 82 2.71 -11.23 -1.32
C ASP A 82 1.95 -10.33 -0.32
N SER A 83 1.59 -10.92 0.81
CA SER A 83 0.89 -10.24 1.90
C SER A 83 1.64 -9.02 2.44
N ALA A 84 2.95 -9.12 2.63
CA ALA A 84 3.79 -8.04 3.10
C ALA A 84 3.98 -6.96 2.04
N MET A 85 4.23 -7.34 0.78
CA MET A 85 4.43 -6.40 -0.32
C MET A 85 3.16 -5.63 -0.64
N PHE A 86 1.99 -6.27 -0.62
CA PHE A 86 0.70 -5.58 -0.76
C PHE A 86 0.54 -4.48 0.28
N LEU A 87 0.84 -4.80 1.54
CA LEU A 87 0.82 -3.82 2.63
C LEU A 87 1.82 -2.69 2.34
N VAL A 88 3.07 -3.00 2.01
CA VAL A 88 4.08 -1.97 1.68
C VAL A 88 3.62 -1.05 0.54
N VAL A 89 3.08 -1.59 -0.55
CA VAL A 89 2.60 -0.80 -1.71
C VAL A 89 1.47 0.14 -1.31
N VAL A 90 0.46 -0.37 -0.59
CA VAL A 90 -0.66 0.45 -0.08
C VAL A 90 -0.14 1.57 0.82
N TRP A 91 0.83 1.27 1.68
CA TRP A 91 1.38 2.22 2.64
C TRP A 91 2.26 3.28 1.98
N LEU A 92 3.12 2.91 1.04
CA LEU A 92 3.91 3.85 0.25
C LEU A 92 3.04 4.76 -0.61
N SER A 93 1.93 4.26 -1.15
CA SER A 93 0.97 5.10 -1.88
C SER A 93 0.40 6.21 -0.98
N ARG A 94 0.07 5.90 0.28
CA ARG A 94 -0.44 6.88 1.25
C ARG A 94 0.61 7.89 1.67
N MET A 95 1.87 7.47 1.84
CA MET A 95 3.00 8.37 2.07
C MET A 95 3.12 9.40 0.95
N SER A 96 3.03 8.95 -0.31
CA SER A 96 3.03 9.83 -1.48
C SER A 96 1.87 10.85 -1.44
N LEU A 97 0.67 10.42 -1.04
CA LEU A 97 -0.46 11.35 -0.84
C LEU A 97 -0.18 12.38 0.28
N MET A 98 0.36 11.95 1.43
CA MET A 98 0.67 12.87 2.54
C MET A 98 1.74 13.89 2.15
N PHE A 99 2.82 13.47 1.48
CA PHE A 99 3.85 14.39 0.99
C PHE A 99 3.31 15.36 -0.06
N SER A 100 2.41 14.89 -0.94
CA SER A 100 1.71 15.74 -1.90
C SER A 100 0.82 16.79 -1.21
N PHE A 101 0.11 16.41 -0.15
CA PHE A 101 -0.74 17.33 0.62
C PHE A 101 0.09 18.41 1.36
N ILE A 102 1.18 18.00 2.00
CA ILE A 102 2.07 18.93 2.72
C ILE A 102 2.64 19.99 1.76
N ARG A 103 2.91 19.61 0.52
CA ARG A 103 3.36 20.54 -0.52
C ARG A 103 2.26 21.53 -0.96
N SER A 104 1.00 21.15 -0.88
CA SER A 104 -0.13 22.01 -1.25
C SER A 104 -0.49 23.01 -0.15
N SER A 105 -0.05 22.77 1.09
CA SER A 105 -0.30 23.66 2.23
C SER A 105 0.66 24.86 2.22
N PRO A 106 0.20 26.08 2.55
CA PRO A 106 1.04 27.29 2.53
C PRO A 106 2.22 27.19 3.51
N PRO A 107 3.33 27.90 3.24
CA PRO A 107 4.57 27.79 4.00
C PRO A 107 4.42 28.34 5.42
N GLY A 108 4.25 27.45 6.39
CA GLY A 108 4.34 27.74 7.83
C GLY A 108 5.45 26.95 8.52
N ILE A 109 5.92 27.41 9.68
CA ILE A 109 6.98 26.81 10.53
C ILE A 109 6.76 25.32 10.86
N PHE A 110 5.55 24.80 10.67
CA PHE A 110 5.18 23.38 10.78
C PHE A 110 5.60 22.49 9.59
N SER A 111 6.06 23.07 8.48
CA SER A 111 6.22 22.41 7.17
C SER A 111 7.23 21.24 7.12
N ARG A 112 8.30 21.24 7.95
CA ARG A 112 9.34 20.19 7.88
C ARG A 112 9.29 19.13 8.98
N ARG A 113 8.79 19.46 10.18
CA ARG A 113 8.72 18.49 11.29
C ARG A 113 7.50 17.59 11.18
N LEU A 114 6.36 18.14 10.77
CA LEU A 114 5.11 17.39 10.65
C LEU A 114 5.18 16.21 9.64
N PRO A 115 5.77 16.33 8.43
CA PRO A 115 5.97 15.17 7.55
C PRO A 115 6.83 14.11 8.20
N PHE A 116 7.89 14.49 8.90
CA PHE A 116 8.81 13.54 9.52
C PHE A 116 8.13 12.76 10.65
N PHE A 117 7.46 13.46 11.59
CA PHE A 117 6.69 12.81 12.64
C PHE A 117 5.53 11.98 12.08
N GLY A 118 4.84 12.51 11.07
CA GLY A 118 3.79 11.79 10.35
C GLY A 118 4.31 10.49 9.76
N SER A 119 5.43 10.53 9.05
CA SER A 119 6.04 9.35 8.46
C SER A 119 6.46 8.32 9.51
N VAL A 120 7.05 8.74 10.62
CA VAL A 120 7.45 7.85 11.71
C VAL A 120 6.25 7.17 12.37
N LEU A 121 5.21 7.93 12.75
CA LEU A 121 3.99 7.38 13.35
C LEU A 121 3.29 6.40 12.41
N PHE A 122 3.27 6.73 11.12
CA PHE A 122 2.71 5.84 10.12
C PHE A 122 3.54 4.55 9.95
N LEU A 123 4.88 4.64 9.95
CA LEU A 123 5.74 3.46 9.90
C LEU A 123 5.55 2.56 11.11
N LEU A 124 5.37 3.14 12.30
CA LEU A 124 5.02 2.40 13.52
C LEU A 124 3.66 1.71 13.39
N MET A 125 2.66 2.39 12.86
CA MET A 125 1.35 1.81 12.60
C MET A 125 1.43 0.65 11.59
N TRP A 126 2.20 0.82 10.50
CA TRP A 126 2.48 -0.26 9.55
C TRP A 126 3.14 -1.48 10.21
N ALA A 127 4.20 -1.25 11.00
CA ALA A 127 4.92 -2.32 11.69
C ALA A 127 4.00 -3.07 12.67
N SER A 128 3.12 -2.35 13.37
CA SER A 128 2.14 -2.95 14.27
C SER A 128 1.13 -3.84 13.55
N LEU A 129 0.64 -3.45 12.36
CA LEU A 129 -0.28 -4.26 11.55
C LEU A 129 0.41 -5.52 11.02
N LEU A 130 1.66 -5.38 10.58
CA LEU A 130 2.44 -6.52 10.12
C LEU A 130 2.70 -7.50 11.28
N ALA A 131 3.08 -6.99 12.45
CA ALA A 131 3.30 -7.79 13.65
C ALA A 131 2.02 -8.50 14.11
N GLN A 132 0.88 -7.81 14.14
CA GLN A 132 -0.41 -8.41 14.48
C GLN A 132 -0.78 -9.55 13.52
N ARG A 133 -0.56 -9.34 12.23
CA ARG A 133 -0.80 -10.37 11.21
C ARG A 133 0.10 -11.58 11.40
N ILE A 134 1.41 -11.36 11.58
CA ILE A 134 2.35 -12.46 11.81
C ILE A 134 1.94 -13.22 13.06
N TYR A 135 1.63 -12.52 14.16
CA TYR A 135 1.24 -13.14 15.42
C TYR A 135 -0.04 -13.99 15.29
N LEU A 136 -1.10 -13.44 14.70
CA LEU A 136 -2.37 -14.15 14.53
C LEU A 136 -2.25 -15.34 13.57
N CYS A 137 -1.55 -15.17 12.45
CA CYS A 137 -1.37 -16.25 11.49
C CYS A 137 -0.33 -17.29 11.92
N HIS A 138 0.58 -16.96 12.84
CA HIS A 138 1.49 -17.95 13.42
C HIS A 138 0.82 -18.75 14.54
N ARG A 139 -0.10 -18.13 15.29
CA ARG A 139 -0.83 -18.81 16.36
C ARG A 139 -1.77 -19.90 15.86
N ASP A 140 -2.42 -19.67 14.73
CA ASP A 140 -3.31 -20.63 14.09
C ASP A 140 -2.57 -21.26 12.90
N GLU A 141 -2.06 -22.49 13.00
CA GLU A 141 -1.36 -23.13 11.88
C GLU A 141 -2.28 -23.87 10.89
N SER A 142 -3.57 -23.98 11.22
CA SER A 142 -4.58 -24.73 10.45
C SER A 142 -4.82 -24.25 9.01
N TRP A 143 -4.30 -23.07 8.64
CA TRP A 143 -4.36 -22.57 7.26
C TRP A 143 -3.18 -23.03 6.40
N GLN A 144 -2.11 -23.57 6.97
CA GLN A 144 -0.92 -24.00 6.22
C GLN A 144 -1.18 -25.30 5.44
N ASP A 145 -2.01 -26.19 5.97
CA ASP A 145 -2.34 -27.49 5.36
C ASP A 145 -3.40 -27.40 4.24
N GLN A 146 -3.95 -26.21 3.99
CA GLN A 146 -4.99 -26.02 2.98
C GLN A 146 -4.38 -25.88 1.58
N SER A 147 -5.08 -26.41 0.57
CA SER A 147 -4.68 -26.30 -0.85
C SER A 147 -4.49 -24.84 -1.31
N GLN A 148 -5.13 -23.89 -0.63
CA GLN A 148 -4.87 -22.46 -0.75
C GLN A 148 -4.52 -21.87 0.62
N PRO A 149 -3.23 -21.68 0.94
CA PRO A 149 -2.82 -21.21 2.25
C PRO A 149 -3.17 -19.72 2.39
N LYS A 150 -4.33 -19.44 2.99
CA LYS A 150 -4.79 -18.09 3.29
C LYS A 150 -5.18 -17.99 4.75
N CYS A 151 -4.44 -17.18 5.50
CA CYS A 151 -4.85 -16.78 6.83
C CYS A 151 -6.05 -15.82 6.74
N ASP A 152 -7.27 -16.35 6.92
CA ASP A 152 -8.54 -15.61 6.83
C ASP A 152 -9.04 -15.18 8.22
N ASN A 153 -8.27 -14.36 8.92
CA ASN A 153 -8.68 -13.87 10.24
C ASN A 153 -9.49 -12.56 10.12
N GLN A 154 -10.71 -12.57 10.64
CA GLN A 154 -11.62 -11.42 10.67
C GLN A 154 -11.00 -10.19 11.36
N THR A 155 -10.24 -10.41 12.43
CA THR A 155 -9.59 -9.33 13.22
C THR A 155 -8.60 -8.56 12.36
N ILE A 156 -7.79 -9.26 11.56
CA ILE A 156 -6.82 -8.62 10.65
C ILE A 156 -7.55 -7.74 9.64
N LYS A 157 -8.64 -8.25 9.03
CA LYS A 157 -9.43 -7.50 8.05
C LYS A 157 -10.02 -6.22 8.66
N ILE A 158 -10.61 -6.33 9.85
CA ILE A 158 -11.21 -5.19 10.56
C ILE A 158 -10.13 -4.19 10.95
N THR A 159 -8.99 -4.61 11.50
CA THR A 159 -7.93 -3.68 11.92
C THR A 159 -7.30 -2.98 10.72
N VAL A 160 -7.06 -3.69 9.61
CA VAL A 160 -6.56 -3.06 8.37
C VAL A 160 -7.55 -2.02 7.86
N LEU A 161 -8.85 -2.33 7.80
CA LEU A 161 -9.89 -1.38 7.41
C LEU A 161 -9.94 -0.19 8.39
N ALA A 162 -9.98 -0.44 9.70
CA ALA A 162 -10.04 0.59 10.73
C ALA A 162 -8.81 1.52 10.69
N CYS A 163 -7.61 1.01 10.47
CA CYS A 163 -6.38 1.79 10.26
C CYS A 163 -6.32 2.41 8.85
N MET A 164 -7.13 1.94 7.91
CA MET A 164 -7.27 2.54 6.58
C MET A 164 -8.12 3.82 6.60
N PHE A 165 -9.19 3.87 7.38
CA PHE A 165 -10.13 5.00 7.44
C PHE A 165 -9.74 6.26 8.25
N PRO A 166 -8.76 6.32 9.18
CA PRO A 166 -8.55 7.50 10.03
C PRO A 166 -7.97 8.70 9.27
N LEU A 167 -7.45 8.50 8.05
CA LEU A 167 -6.97 9.59 7.20
C LEU A 167 -8.12 10.51 6.74
N ARG A 168 -9.33 9.98 6.55
CA ARG A 168 -10.48 10.81 6.13
C ARG A 168 -11.01 11.65 7.28
N SER A 169 -11.03 11.12 8.50
CA SER A 169 -11.42 11.90 9.69
C SER A 169 -10.38 12.94 10.07
N SER A 170 -9.08 12.65 9.92
CA SER A 170 -8.02 13.62 10.22
C SER A 170 -7.97 14.79 9.24
N ILE A 171 -8.27 14.56 7.95
CA ILE A 171 -8.41 15.64 6.94
C ILE A 171 -9.69 16.46 7.20
N ALA A 172 -10.80 15.82 7.56
CA ALA A 172 -12.03 16.52 7.94
C ALA A 172 -11.83 17.44 9.16
N MET A 173 -11.03 17.02 10.15
CA MET A 173 -10.69 17.87 11.30
C MET A 173 -9.79 19.06 10.91
N ALA A 174 -8.95 18.91 9.88
CA ALA A 174 -8.14 20.02 9.36
C ALA A 174 -8.98 21.04 8.57
N GLU A 175 -10.03 20.60 7.87
CA GLU A 175 -10.97 21.45 7.13
C GLU A 175 -11.90 22.25 8.07
N ILE A 176 -12.24 21.70 9.24
CA ILE A 176 -13.02 22.41 10.27
C ILE A 176 -12.21 23.55 10.92
N HIS A 177 -10.88 23.49 10.89
CA HIS A 177 -10.03 24.50 11.53
C HIS A 177 -9.56 25.64 10.60
N THR A 178 -10.05 25.68 9.35
CA THR A 178 -9.89 26.89 8.51
C THR A 178 -10.83 27.98 9.01
N PRO A 179 -10.34 29.11 9.57
CA PRO A 179 -11.21 30.19 10.00
C PRO A 179 -11.92 30.82 8.79
N PRO A 180 -13.18 31.26 8.93
CA PRO A 180 -13.88 31.96 7.87
C PRO A 180 -13.09 33.20 7.44
N GLN A 181 -12.91 33.36 6.13
CA GLN A 181 -12.37 34.57 5.52
C GLN A 181 -13.24 35.76 5.95
N LEU A 182 -12.73 36.57 6.88
CA LEU A 182 -13.31 37.86 7.23
C LEU A 182 -13.16 38.77 6.01
N ASN A 183 -14.26 38.95 5.27
CA ASN A 183 -14.41 40.00 4.26
C ASN A 183 -14.24 41.36 4.93
N TYR A 184 -13.04 41.94 4.82
CA TYR A 184 -12.81 43.33 5.19
C TYR A 184 -12.97 44.20 3.94
N SER A 185 -13.84 45.22 4.07
CA SER A 185 -13.84 46.50 3.37
C SER A 185 -14.12 46.56 1.86
N GLN A 186 -15.36 46.93 1.52
CA GLN A 186 -15.62 48.03 0.58
C GLN A 186 -16.66 48.97 1.20
N THR A 187 -16.16 50.03 1.83
CA THR A 187 -16.82 51.33 2.02
C THR A 187 -16.12 52.33 1.15
#